data_AF-A0A382PVX1-F1
#
_entry.id   AF-A0A382PVX1-F1
#
_cell.length_a   1.000
_cell.length_b   1.000
_cell.length_c   1.000
_cell.angle_alpha   90.00
_cell.angle_beta   90.00
_cell.angle_gamma   90.00
#
_symmetry.space_group_name_H-M   'P 1'
#
loop_
_entity.id
_entity.type
_entity.pdbx_description
1 polymer ?
#
loop_
_entity_poly.entity_id
_entity_poly.type
_entity_poly.pdbx_seq_one_letter_code
_entity_poly.pdbx_strand_id
1 'polypeptide(L)'
;MIKFDNFSTAYQKKIVEFINSVNDSFNSPKKLTDVFFGQTINVPPSSPETDCYIASINNNILGFLQIVKEPSVKRIVGLQTICEGSNFAEIFQNFLTISVRHATLT
;
A
#
# COMPACT_ATOMS: atom_id res chain seq x y z
N MET A 1 -0.17 8.36 17.75
CA MET A 1 1.03 8.38 16.89
C MET A 1 0.80 7.42 15.74
N ILE A 2 1.08 7.85 14.51
CA ILE A 2 0.97 7.00 13.32
C ILE A 2 2.12 6.00 13.34
N LYS A 3 1.81 4.72 13.11
CA LYS A 3 2.80 3.65 12.91
C LYS A 3 2.93 3.35 11.43
N PHE A 4 4.16 3.13 10.97
CA PHE A 4 4.48 2.72 9.62
C PHE A 4 5.17 1.36 9.68
N ASP A 5 4.46 0.32 9.26
CA ASP A 5 4.91 -1.07 9.34
C ASP A 5 4.95 -1.68 7.93
N ASN A 6 5.78 -2.71 7.75
CA ASN A 6 5.74 -3.50 6.52
C ASN A 6 4.49 -4.37 6.47
N PHE A 7 4.06 -4.71 5.26
CA PHE A 7 2.98 -5.66 5.06
C PHE A 7 3.28 -7.03 5.68
N SER A 8 2.22 -7.68 6.15
CA SER A 8 2.20 -9.11 6.42
C SER A 8 0.86 -9.70 5.99
N THR A 9 0.83 -11.00 5.73
CA THR A 9 -0.39 -11.71 5.31
C THR A 9 -1.54 -11.57 6.31
N ALA A 10 -1.25 -11.37 7.60
CA ALA A 10 -2.25 -11.11 8.63
C ALA A 10 -3.04 -9.81 8.41
N TYR A 11 -2.48 -8.84 7.68
CA TYR A 11 -3.14 -7.58 7.35
C TYR A 11 -3.91 -7.60 6.02
N GLN A 12 -3.73 -8.65 5.19
CA GLN A 12 -4.27 -8.68 3.83
C GLN A 12 -5.77 -8.34 3.77
N LYS A 13 -6.59 -9.05 4.53
CA LYS A 13 -8.04 -8.83 4.55
C LYS A 13 -8.40 -7.41 4.97
N LYS A 14 -7.73 -6.88 6.01
CA LYS A 14 -7.97 -5.51 6.50
C LYS A 14 -7.57 -4.45 5.47
N ILE A 15 -6.50 -4.69 4.70
CA ILE A 15 -6.05 -3.76 3.64
C ILE A 15 -7.08 -3.75 2.50
N VAL A 16 -7.59 -4.92 2.10
CA VAL A 16 -8.60 -5.02 1.05
C VAL A 16 -9.90 -4.34 1.47
N GLU A 17 -10.34 -4.54 2.72
CA GLU A 17 -11.47 -3.82 3.31
C GLU A 17 -11.22 -2.31 3.32
N PHE A 18 -10.03 -1.87 3.75
CA PHE A 18 -9.63 -0.47 3.77
C PHE A 18 -9.66 0.18 2.37
N ILE A 19 -9.00 -0.43 1.38
CA ILE A 19 -8.95 0.09 0.00
C ILE A 19 -10.36 0.20 -0.58
N ASN A 20 -11.19 -0.82 -0.39
CA ASN A 20 -12.57 -0.78 -0.86
C ASN A 20 -13.41 0.30 -0.17
N SER A 21 -13.14 0.56 1.12
CA SER A 21 -13.81 1.61 1.87
C SER A 21 -13.43 3.00 1.39
N VAL A 22 -12.14 3.25 1.14
CA VAL A 22 -11.66 4.55 0.63
C VAL A 22 -12.17 4.82 -0.78
N ASN A 23 -12.27 3.78 -1.61
CA ASN A 23 -12.71 3.89 -3.00
C ASN A 23 -14.23 3.78 -3.20
N ASP A 24 -15.01 3.63 -2.13
CA ASP A 24 -16.46 3.38 -2.15
C ASP A 24 -16.86 2.24 -3.13
N SER A 25 -16.08 1.17 -3.15
CA SER A 25 -16.19 0.13 -4.19
C SER A 25 -16.93 -1.13 -3.76
N PHE A 26 -17.35 -1.25 -2.50
CA PHE A 26 -17.96 -2.47 -1.95
C PHE A 26 -19.16 -3.00 -2.74
N ASN A 27 -20.00 -2.11 -3.26
CA ASN A 27 -21.21 -2.46 -4.01
C ASN A 27 -21.07 -2.20 -5.52
N SER A 28 -19.83 -2.19 -6.02
CA SER A 28 -19.53 -1.89 -7.42
C SER A 28 -18.72 -3.02 -8.07
N PRO A 29 -18.71 -3.11 -9.42
CA PRO A 29 -17.80 -3.99 -10.15
C PRO A 29 -16.31 -3.69 -9.90
N LYS A 30 -15.99 -2.54 -9.31
CA LYS A 30 -14.61 -2.14 -8.97
C LYS A 30 -14.13 -2.73 -7.63
N LYS A 31 -14.96 -3.53 -6.94
CA LYS A 31 -14.60 -4.15 -5.67
C LYS A 31 -13.31 -4.98 -5.83
N LEU A 32 -12.29 -4.60 -5.07
CA LEU A 32 -11.07 -5.37 -4.95
C LEU A 32 -11.34 -6.63 -4.13
N THR A 33 -10.98 -7.79 -4.67
CA THR A 33 -11.09 -9.07 -3.96
C THR A 33 -9.78 -9.44 -3.29
N ASP A 34 -9.84 -10.25 -2.23
CA ASP A 34 -8.63 -10.76 -1.55
C ASP A 34 -7.70 -11.52 -2.50
N VAL A 35 -8.29 -12.28 -3.44
CA VAL A 35 -7.55 -13.06 -4.44
C VAL A 35 -6.82 -12.13 -5.40
N PHE A 36 -7.51 -11.14 -5.97
CA PHE A 36 -6.89 -10.21 -6.92
C PHE A 36 -5.83 -9.34 -6.25
N PHE A 37 -6.09 -8.88 -5.03
CA PHE A 37 -5.11 -8.14 -4.25
C PHE A 37 -3.86 -8.99 -3.98
N GLY A 38 -4.05 -10.24 -3.54
CA GLY A 38 -2.95 -11.18 -3.33
C GLY A 38 -2.11 -11.41 -4.59
N GLN A 39 -2.75 -11.54 -5.75
CA GLN A 39 -2.03 -11.63 -7.04
C GLN A 39 -1.24 -10.36 -7.36
N THR A 40 -1.83 -9.19 -7.08
CA THR A 40 -1.23 -7.88 -7.41
C THR A 40 0.01 -7.57 -6.58
N ILE A 41 0.01 -7.89 -5.29
CA ILE A 41 1.17 -7.60 -4.42
C ILE A 41 2.33 -8.58 -4.65
N ASN A 42 2.05 -9.78 -5.17
CA ASN A 42 3.04 -10.82 -5.41
C ASN A 42 3.56 -10.86 -6.86
N VAL A 43 3.32 -9.83 -7.67
CA VAL A 43 3.82 -9.78 -9.06
C VAL A 43 5.35 -9.73 -9.04
N PRO A 44 6.07 -10.72 -9.62
CA PRO A 44 7.52 -10.72 -9.64
C PRO A 44 8.09 -9.47 -10.33
N PRO A 45 9.23 -8.93 -9.85
CA PRO A 45 10.10 -9.46 -8.79
C PRO A 45 9.72 -9.02 -7.36
N SER A 46 8.51 -8.50 -7.13
CA SER A 46 8.11 -7.88 -5.86
C SER A 46 8.05 -8.87 -4.69
N SER A 47 8.45 -8.42 -3.50
CA SER A 47 8.25 -9.11 -2.22
C SER A 47 7.39 -8.22 -1.31
N PRO A 48 6.13 -8.60 -1.03
CA PRO A 48 5.22 -7.77 -0.23
C PRO A 48 5.78 -7.34 1.13
N GLU A 49 6.53 -8.20 1.82
CA GLU A 49 7.10 -7.93 3.14
C GLU A 49 8.17 -6.83 3.13
N THR A 50 8.70 -6.47 1.96
CA THR A 50 9.73 -5.44 1.80
C THR A 50 9.35 -4.31 0.85
N ASP A 51 8.35 -4.54 0.01
CA ASP A 51 7.88 -3.59 -0.99
C ASP A 51 6.48 -3.02 -0.67
N CYS A 52 5.75 -3.56 0.31
CA CYS A 52 4.46 -3.02 0.75
C CYS A 52 4.50 -2.48 2.19
N TYR A 53 3.81 -1.37 2.43
CA TYR A 53 3.82 -0.61 3.67
C TYR A 53 2.41 -0.23 4.11
N ILE A 54 2.21 -0.17 5.42
CA ILE A 54 0.93 0.15 6.07
C ILE A 54 1.16 1.32 7.01
N ALA A 55 0.31 2.34 6.91
CA ALA A 55 0.19 3.39 7.92
C ALA A 55 -1.02 3.11 8.81
N SER A 56 -0.86 3.10 10.13
CA SER A 56 -1.95 2.78 11.06
C SER A 56 -1.95 3.58 12.36
N ILE A 57 -3.13 3.74 12.96
CA ILE A 57 -3.32 4.24 14.33
C ILE A 57 -4.23 3.25 15.07
N ASN A 58 -3.82 2.77 16.25
CA ASN A 58 -4.62 1.85 17.06
C ASN A 58 -5.13 0.62 16.27
N ASN A 59 -4.29 0.07 15.39
CA ASN A 59 -4.60 -1.04 14.46
C ASN A 59 -5.63 -0.74 13.36
N ASN A 60 -6.06 0.52 13.21
CA ASN A 60 -6.85 0.99 12.09
C ASN A 60 -5.91 1.45 10.97
N ILE A 61 -6.09 0.88 9.78
CA ILE A 61 -5.30 1.23 8.60
C ILE A 61 -5.79 2.57 8.06
N LEU A 62 -4.85 3.47 7.83
CA LEU A 62 -5.08 4.82 7.28
C LEU A 62 -4.38 5.03 5.94
N GLY A 63 -3.41 4.17 5.61
CA GLY A 63 -2.72 4.22 4.35
C GLY A 63 -2.10 2.88 4.00
N PHE A 64 -2.01 2.63 2.70
CA PHE A 64 -1.30 1.49 2.11
C PHE A 64 -0.46 1.99 0.94
N LEU A 65 0.79 1.52 0.86
CA LEU A 65 1.71 1.79 -0.24
C LEU A 65 2.26 0.45 -0.74
N GLN A 66 2.20 0.22 -2.04
CA GLN A 66 2.93 -0.84 -2.73
C GLN A 66 3.99 -0.20 -3.64
N ILE A 67 5.22 -0.68 -3.55
CA ILE A 67 6.30 -0.39 -4.48
C ILE A 67 6.39 -1.53 -5.48
N VAL A 68 6.38 -1.21 -6.77
CA VAL A 68 6.61 -2.16 -7.86
C VAL A 68 7.88 -1.77 -8.57
N LYS A 69 8.88 -2.66 -8.55
CA LYS A 69 10.13 -2.49 -9.27
C LYS A 69 10.03 -3.18 -10.63
N GLU A 70 10.34 -2.44 -11.69
CA GLU A 70 10.33 -2.95 -13.06
C GLU A 70 11.73 -2.79 -13.69
N PRO A 71 12.67 -3.71 -13.37
CA PRO A 71 14.07 -3.58 -13.78
C PRO A 71 14.26 -3.50 -15.29
N SER A 72 13.46 -4.25 -16.05
CA SER A 72 13.53 -4.31 -17.52
C SER A 72 13.34 -2.95 -18.19
N VAL A 73 12.65 -2.01 -17.52
CA VAL A 73 12.42 -0.64 -18.02
C VAL A 73 12.98 0.43 -17.07
N LYS A 74 13.82 0.05 -16.11
CA LYS A 74 14.45 0.93 -15.12
C LYS A 74 13.45 1.88 -14.43
N ARG A 75 12.30 1.34 -14.04
CA ARG A 75 11.20 2.10 -13.44
C ARG A 75 10.83 1.55 -12.07
N ILE A 76 10.41 2.45 -11.19
CA ILE A 76 9.75 2.12 -9.92
C ILE A 76 8.40 2.83 -9.92
N VAL A 77 7.35 2.10 -9.52
CA VAL A 77 5.98 2.61 -9.41
C VAL A 77 5.53 2.50 -7.96
N GLY A 78 5.07 3.61 -7.38
CA GLY A 78 4.41 3.64 -6.08
C GLY A 78 2.89 3.68 -6.25
N LEU A 79 2.20 2.66 -5.79
CA LEU A 79 0.74 2.58 -5.76
C LEU A 79 0.29 2.85 -4.33
N GLN A 80 -0.42 3.96 -4.08
CA GLN A 80 -0.82 4.34 -2.73
C GLN A 80 -2.33 4.59 -2.63
N THR A 81 -2.89 4.19 -1.49
CA THR A 81 -4.23 4.55 -1.04
C THR A 81 -4.11 5.16 0.35
N ILE A 82 -4.60 6.38 0.55
CA ILE A 82 -4.54 7.10 1.83
C ILE A 82 -5.95 7.59 2.16
N CYS A 83 -6.40 7.35 3.38
CA CYS A 83 -7.66 7.87 3.89
C CYS A 83 -7.61 9.40 3.96
N GLU A 84 -8.65 10.06 3.47
CA GLU A 84 -8.80 11.50 3.67
C GLU A 84 -8.94 11.84 5.16
N GLY A 85 -8.41 13.00 5.56
CA GLY A 85 -8.51 13.49 6.93
C GLY A 85 -7.25 14.20 7.41
N SER A 86 -7.21 14.52 8.70
CA SER A 86 -6.14 15.30 9.32
C SER A 86 -4.75 14.66 9.22
N ASN A 87 -4.68 13.33 9.09
CA ASN A 87 -3.42 12.59 9.01
C ASN A 87 -2.90 12.42 7.58
N PHE A 88 -3.66 12.84 6.55
CA PHE A 88 -3.33 12.59 5.15
C PHE A 88 -1.93 13.10 4.77
N ALA A 89 -1.64 14.35 5.13
CA ALA A 89 -0.38 15.00 4.77
C ALA A 89 0.84 14.29 5.39
N GLU A 90 0.74 13.88 6.66
CA GLU A 90 1.81 13.16 7.36
C GLU A 90 2.08 11.79 6.71
N ILE A 91 1.02 11.03 6.39
CA ILE A 91 1.13 9.73 5.75
C ILE A 91 1.73 9.86 4.35
N PHE A 92 1.23 10.82 3.56
CA PHE A 92 1.72 11.08 2.20
C PHE A 92 3.22 11.42 2.19
N GLN A 93 3.68 12.30 3.08
CA GLN A 93 5.10 12.66 3.17
C GLN A 93 5.98 11.47 3.57
N ASN A 94 5.52 10.61 4.48
CA ASN A 94 6.23 9.39 4.83
C ASN A 94 6.29 8.39 3.66
N PHE A 95 5.19 8.19 2.93
CA PHE A 95 5.16 7.32 1.76
C PHE A 95 6.05 7.83 0.62
N LEU A 96 6.11 9.14 0.40
CA LEU A 96 7.09 9.75 -0.51
C LEU A 96 8.52 9.46 -0.07
N THR A 97 8.83 9.64 1.22
CA THR A 97 10.16 9.35 1.76
C THR A 97 10.55 7.89 1.56
N ILE A 98 9.64 6.95 1.79
CA ILE A 98 9.84 5.51 1.53
C ILE A 98 10.10 5.26 0.04
N SER A 99 9.30 5.88 -0.83
CA SER A 99 9.43 5.72 -2.29
C SER A 99 10.79 6.22 -2.80
N VAL A 100 11.27 7.37 -2.30
CA VAL A 100 12.59 7.92 -2.64
C VAL A 100 13.72 7.01 -2.16
N ARG A 101 13.60 6.39 -0.99
CA ARG A 101 14.60 5.41 -0.51
C ARG A 101 14.70 4.22 -1.46
N HIS A 102 13.57 3.70 -1.94
CA HIS A 102 13.59 2.61 -2.94
C HIS A 102 14.24 3.03 -4.26
N ALA A 103 14.07 4.28 -4.69
CA ALA A 103 14.68 4.79 -5.92
C ALA A 103 16.19 5.11 -5.81
N THR A 104 16.72 5.22 -4.60
CA THR A 104 18.13 5.57 -4.36
C THR A 104 19.00 4.39 -3.94
N LEU A 105 18.39 3.30 -3.47
CA LEU A 105 19.07 2.06 -3.06
C LEU A 105 19.19 1.00 -4.18
N THR A 106 18.63 1.28 -5.36
CA THR A 106 18.68 0.44 -6.57
C THR A 106 19.65 0.99 -7.60
#